data_AF-A0A832SXX6-F1
#
_entry.id   AF-A0A832SXX6-F1
#
_cell.length_a   1.000
_cell.length_b   1.000
_cell.length_c   1.000
_cell.angle_alpha   90.00
_cell.angle_beta   90.00
_cell.angle_gamma   90.00
#
_symmetry.space_group_name_H-M   'P 1'
#
loop_
_entity.id
_entity.type
_entity.pdbx_description
1 polymer ?
#
loop_
_entity_poly.entity_id
_entity_poly.type
_entity_poly.pdbx_seq_one_letter_code
_entity_poly.pdbx_strand_id
1 'polypeptide(L)'
;NQRGIGTIMVEVSENQNVNVDDLITIIQNSMSSPVCEILKRPDENKIVTNAHKNPVFVEDCVRNMVLGLLDKYSDLPDNSMVTIKQVNEESIHQHNAYAEKVASMGELKEENNY
;
A
#
# COMPACT_ATOMS: atom_id res chain seq x y z
N ASN A 1 15.38 -5.94 -6.99
CA ASN A 1 14.49 -4.88 -6.47
C ASN A 1 14.22 -3.91 -7.60
N GLN A 2 13.04 -3.30 -7.56
CA GLN A 2 12.53 -2.42 -8.59
C GLN A 2 11.66 -1.36 -7.94
N ARG A 3 11.36 -0.28 -8.66
CA ARG A 3 10.50 0.77 -8.13
C ARG A 3 9.04 0.29 -8.12
N GLY A 4 8.37 0.51 -7.00
CA GLY A 4 6.93 0.27 -6.85
C GLY A 4 6.16 1.58 -6.74
N ILE A 5 4.97 1.62 -7.34
CA ILE A 5 4.03 2.74 -7.26
C ILE A 5 2.74 2.22 -6.63
N GLY A 6 2.49 2.63 -5.39
CA GLY A 6 1.26 2.35 -4.66
C GLY A 6 0.25 3.48 -4.84
N THR A 7 -1.02 3.13 -4.96
CA THR A 7 -2.12 4.09 -5.09
C THR A 7 -3.29 3.61 -4.24
N ILE A 8 -3.79 4.49 -3.37
CA ILE A 8 -5.01 4.27 -2.61
C ILE A 8 -5.96 5.42 -2.98
N MET A 9 -7.15 5.07 -3.43
CA MET A 9 -8.26 5.99 -3.63
C MET A 9 -9.40 5.57 -2.71
N VAL A 10 -9.92 6.53 -1.94
CA VAL A 10 -11.04 6.30 -1.02
C VAL A 10 -12.13 7.30 -1.36
N GLU A 11 -13.32 6.79 -1.67
CA GLU A 11 -14.52 7.58 -1.94
C GLU A 11 -15.42 7.51 -0.71
N VAL A 12 -15.51 8.63 0.01
CA VAL A 12 -16.26 8.75 1.26
C VAL A 12 -17.34 9.83 1.17
N SER A 13 -18.34 9.73 2.03
CA SER A 13 -19.38 10.78 2.15
C SER A 13 -18.80 12.08 2.72
N GLU A 14 -19.43 13.22 2.45
CA GLU A 14 -18.93 14.57 2.81
C GLU A 14 -18.58 14.77 4.30
N ASN A 15 -19.18 13.99 5.20
CA ASN A 15 -18.97 14.08 6.65
C ASN A 15 -17.80 13.20 7.16
N GLN A 16 -17.13 12.46 6.29
CA GLN A 16 -16.02 11.59 6.62
C GLN A 16 -14.70 12.26 6.25
N ASN A 17 -13.68 12.08 7.09
CA ASN A 17 -12.37 12.66 6.87
C ASN A 17 -11.32 11.54 6.83
N VAL A 18 -10.61 11.46 5.70
CA VAL A 18 -9.47 10.56 5.50
C VAL A 18 -8.23 11.42 5.37
N ASN A 19 -7.28 11.24 6.28
CA ASN A 19 -6.05 12.03 6.28
C ASN A 19 -5.06 11.44 5.26
N VAL A 20 -4.54 12.31 4.38
CA VAL A 20 -3.55 11.94 3.38
C VAL A 20 -2.26 11.39 4.00
N ASP A 21 -1.82 11.91 5.16
CA ASP A 21 -0.61 11.45 5.84
C ASP A 21 -0.73 9.99 6.31
N ASP A 22 -1.93 9.59 6.74
CA ASP A 22 -2.20 8.20 7.12
C ASP A 22 -2.12 7.28 5.89
N LEU A 23 -2.70 7.70 4.75
CA LEU A 23 -2.63 6.94 3.51
C LEU A 23 -1.18 6.78 3.01
N ILE A 24 -0.38 7.85 3.09
CA ILE A 24 1.05 7.80 2.76
C ILE A 24 1.77 6.78 3.67
N THR A 25 1.48 6.82 4.97
CA THR A 25 2.08 5.91 5.95
C THR A 25 1.69 4.45 5.66
N ILE A 26 0.43 4.19 5.34
CA ILE A 26 -0.06 2.86 4.96
C ILE A 26 0.68 2.35 3.72
N ILE A 27 0.80 3.18 2.67
CA ILE A 27 1.52 2.80 1.44
C ILE A 27 2.99 2.49 1.76
N GLN A 28 3.68 3.34 2.52
CA GLN A 28 5.09 3.15 2.85
C GLN A 28 5.34 1.86 3.65
N ASN A 29 4.49 1.58 4.64
CA ASN A 29 4.61 0.38 5.48
C ASN A 29 4.24 -0.91 4.74
N SER A 30 3.49 -0.80 3.64
CA SER A 30 3.10 -1.95 2.81
C SER A 30 4.20 -2.41 1.86
N MET A 31 5.26 -1.62 1.69
CA MET A 31 6.39 -1.89 0.79
C MET A 31 7.54 -2.58 1.52
N SER A 32 8.45 -3.21 0.76
CA SER A 32 9.64 -3.88 1.31
C SER A 32 10.63 -2.91 2.00
N SER A 33 10.70 -1.66 1.54
CA SER A 33 11.55 -0.61 2.11
C SER A 33 11.09 0.77 1.60
N PRO A 34 11.25 1.85 2.39
CA PRO A 34 10.86 3.19 1.96
C PRO A 34 11.78 3.75 0.86
N VAL A 35 11.26 4.72 0.11
CA VAL A 35 12.03 5.51 -0.86
C VAL A 35 12.60 6.75 -0.17
N CYS A 36 13.88 7.04 -0.40
CA CYS A 36 14.56 8.23 0.13
C CYS A 36 15.34 8.93 -1.00
N GLU A 37 15.29 10.26 -1.05
CA GLU A 37 15.96 11.04 -2.10
C GLU A 37 17.49 11.07 -1.94
N ILE A 38 17.97 11.20 -0.70
CA ILE A 38 19.40 11.32 -0.39
C ILE A 38 19.71 10.36 0.75
N LEU A 39 20.71 9.51 0.53
CA LEU A 39 21.16 8.52 1.50
C LEU A 39 22.66 8.69 1.77
N LYS A 40 23.05 8.58 3.03
CA LYS A 40 24.45 8.33 3.38
C LYS A 40 24.69 6.82 3.31
N ARG A 41 25.97 6.43 3.15
CA ARG A 41 26.35 5.00 3.12
C ARG A 41 25.73 4.12 4.23
N PRO A 42 25.71 4.53 5.52
CA PRO A 42 25.06 3.70 6.54
C PRO A 42 23.54 3.55 6.33
N ASP A 43 22.88 4.55 5.75
CA ASP A 43 21.44 4.54 5.51
C ASP A 43 21.09 3.67 4.30
N GLU A 44 21.88 3.78 3.23
CA GLU A 44 21.78 2.90 2.06
C GLU A 44 21.91 1.43 2.45
N ASN A 45 22.92 1.08 3.26
CA ASN A 45 23.10 -0.30 3.73
C ASN A 45 21.88 -0.81 4.50
N LYS A 46 21.28 0.02 5.37
CA LYS A 46 20.05 -0.33 6.11
C LYS A 46 18.88 -0.57 5.16
N ILE A 47 18.63 0.34 4.23
CA ILE A 47 17.51 0.28 3.28
C ILE A 47 17.61 -0.95 2.39
N VAL A 48 18.80 -1.21 1.85
CA VAL A 48 19.08 -2.38 1.00
C VAL A 48 18.90 -3.66 1.80
N THR A 49 19.50 -3.74 2.99
CA THR A 49 19.37 -4.92 3.86
C THR A 49 17.91 -5.18 4.24
N ASN A 50 17.13 -4.14 4.54
CA ASN A 50 15.73 -4.28 4.89
C ASN A 50 14.90 -4.80 3.71
N ALA A 51 15.10 -4.22 2.51
CA ALA A 51 14.41 -4.64 1.29
C ALA A 51 14.67 -6.12 0.95
N HIS A 52 15.89 -6.61 1.18
CA HIS A 52 16.25 -8.00 0.94
C HIS A 52 15.76 -8.96 2.03
N LYS A 53 15.61 -8.50 3.28
CA LYS A 53 15.07 -9.31 4.38
C LYS A 53 13.56 -9.49 4.30
N ASN A 54 12.84 -8.50 3.77
CA ASN A 54 11.40 -8.52 3.64
C ASN A 54 10.98 -8.29 2.16
N PRO A 55 11.22 -9.26 1.26
CA PRO A 55 10.71 -9.17 -0.09
C PRO A 55 9.18 -9.24 -0.08
N VAL A 56 8.53 -8.35 -0.81
CA VAL A 56 7.06 -8.26 -0.88
C VAL A 56 6.65 -8.33 -2.36
N PHE A 57 5.72 -9.23 -2.71
CA PHE A 57 5.16 -9.29 -4.06
C PHE A 57 4.12 -8.18 -4.30
N VAL A 58 3.74 -7.97 -5.56
CA VAL A 58 2.79 -6.92 -5.95
C VAL A 58 1.42 -7.12 -5.27
N GLU A 59 0.98 -8.37 -5.16
CA GLU A 59 -0.26 -8.76 -4.48
C GLU A 59 -0.18 -8.59 -2.96
N ASP A 60 1.00 -8.86 -2.38
CA ASP A 60 1.23 -8.68 -0.94
C ASP A 60 1.21 -7.19 -0.57
N CYS A 61 1.75 -6.31 -1.41
CA CYS A 61 1.63 -4.86 -1.22
C CYS A 61 0.16 -4.42 -1.15
N VAL A 62 -0.69 -4.90 -2.07
CA VAL A 62 -2.13 -4.58 -2.05
C VAL A 62 -2.79 -5.12 -0.78
N ARG A 63 -2.47 -6.36 -0.37
CA ARG A 63 -3.02 -6.95 0.86
C ARG A 63 -2.61 -6.15 2.10
N ASN A 64 -1.35 -5.76 2.21
CA ASN A 64 -0.85 -4.97 3.33
C ASN A 64 -1.50 -3.59 3.38
N MET A 65 -1.74 -2.96 2.23
CA MET A 65 -2.46 -1.69 2.15
C MET A 65 -3.92 -1.81 2.59
N VAL A 66 -4.60 -2.90 2.21
CA VAL A 66 -5.97 -3.20 2.66
C VAL A 66 -6.00 -3.32 4.19
N LEU A 67 -5.13 -4.14 4.77
CA LEU A 67 -5.07 -4.33 6.22
C LEU A 67 -4.75 -3.02 6.96
N GLY A 68 -3.78 -2.25 6.46
CA GLY A 68 -3.45 -0.95 7.05
C GLY A 68 -4.58 0.07 6.96
N LEU A 69 -5.38 0.02 5.89
CA LEU A 69 -6.58 0.84 5.76
C LEU A 69 -7.67 0.41 6.75
N LEU A 70 -7.94 -0.90 6.87
CA LEU A 70 -8.92 -1.45 7.81
C LEU A 70 -8.55 -1.15 9.27
N ASP A 71 -7.29 -1.31 9.64
CA ASP A 71 -6.78 -1.01 11.00
C ASP A 71 -6.96 0.46 11.37
N LYS A 72 -6.76 1.35 10.41
CA LYS A 72 -6.75 2.79 10.66
C LYS A 72 -8.13 3.44 10.53
N TYR A 73 -8.98 2.89 9.67
CA TYR A 73 -10.24 3.48 9.25
C TYR A 73 -11.41 2.50 9.36
N SER A 74 -11.39 1.60 10.35
CA SER A 74 -12.47 0.64 10.65
C SER A 74 -13.86 1.26 10.74
N ASP A 75 -13.92 2.53 11.16
CA ASP A 75 -15.16 3.26 11.38
C ASP A 75 -15.73 3.92 10.11
N LEU A 76 -15.04 3.80 8.96
CA LEU A 76 -15.58 4.29 7.71
C LEU A 76 -16.89 3.56 7.35
N PRO A 77 -17.88 4.28 6.78
CA PRO A 77 -19.12 3.68 6.33
C PRO A 77 -18.89 2.54 5.35
N ASP A 78 -19.65 1.46 5.50
CA ASP A 78 -19.49 0.25 4.69
C ASP A 78 -19.70 0.48 3.19
N ASN A 79 -20.45 1.51 2.82
CA ASN A 79 -20.68 1.92 1.43
C ASN A 79 -19.55 2.77 0.83
N SER A 80 -18.50 3.08 1.59
CA SER A 80 -17.33 3.82 1.08
C SER A 80 -16.58 2.94 0.09
N MET A 81 -16.27 3.45 -1.09
CA MET A 81 -15.54 2.69 -2.10
C MET A 81 -14.04 2.88 -1.93
N VAL A 82 -13.30 1.78 -2.06
CA VAL A 82 -11.86 1.75 -1.92
C VAL A 82 -11.26 1.11 -3.17
N THR A 83 -10.31 1.80 -3.78
CA THR A 83 -9.47 1.26 -4.86
C THR A 83 -8.02 1.30 -4.42
N ILE A 84 -7.40 0.12 -4.31
CA ILE A 84 -5.98 -0.04 -3.96
C ILE A 84 -5.29 -0.70 -5.13
N LYS A 85 -4.20 -0.08 -5.59
CA LYS A 85 -3.44 -0.50 -6.75
C LYS A 85 -1.96 -0.46 -6.46
N GLN A 86 -1.25 -1.48 -6.95
CA GLN A 86 0.21 -1.53 -6.95
C GLN A 86 0.73 -1.85 -8.35
N VAL A 87 1.75 -1.10 -8.77
CA VAL A 87 2.52 -1.35 -9.99
C VAL A 87 3.99 -1.50 -9.61
N ASN A 88 4.63 -2.61 -9.98
CA ASN A 88 6.08 -2.74 -9.90
C ASN A 88 6.69 -2.58 -11.30
N GLU A 89 7.63 -1.64 -11.43
CA GLU A 89 8.33 -1.32 -12.68
C GLU A 89 9.46 -2.33 -12.92
N GLU A 90 9.15 -3.48 -13.50
CA GLU A 90 10.07 -4.62 -13.63
C GLU A 90 11.30 -4.29 -14.48
N SER A 91 12.49 -4.57 -13.93
CA SER A 91 13.77 -4.29 -14.58
C SER A 91 14.29 -5.43 -15.47
N ILE A 92 13.72 -6.65 -15.31
CA ILE A 92 14.11 -7.86 -16.04
C ILE A 92 13.00 -8.40 -16.96
N HIS A 93 11.86 -7.70 -17.04
CA HIS A 93 10.72 -8.05 -17.88
C HIS A 93 10.31 -6.86 -18.77
N GLN A 94 9.62 -7.13 -19.88
CA GLN A 94 9.12 -6.08 -20.78
C GLN A 94 7.76 -5.51 -20.36
N HIS A 95 7.23 -5.95 -19.22
CA HIS A 95 5.95 -5.53 -18.66
C HIS A 95 6.09 -5.34 -17.16
N ASN A 96 5.27 -4.45 -16.62
CA ASN A 96 5.19 -4.22 -15.18
C ASN A 96 4.32 -5.29 -14.52
N ALA A 97 4.64 -5.64 -13.27
CA ALA A 97 3.74 -6.43 -12.45
C ALA A 97 2.65 -5.53 -11.87
N TYR A 98 1.42 -6.03 -11.82
CA TYR A 98 0.22 -5.27 -11.47
C TYR A 98 -0.69 -6.05 -10.55
N ALA A 99 -1.18 -5.41 -9.49
CA ALA A 99 -2.28 -5.90 -8.67
C ALA A 99 -3.22 -4.76 -8.29
N GLU A 100 -4.50 -5.09 -8.17
CA GLU A 100 -5.55 -4.15 -7.80
C GLU A 100 -6.64 -4.84 -7.00
N LYS A 101 -7.20 -4.10 -6.05
CA LYS A 101 -8.41 -4.45 -5.31
C LYS A 101 -9.36 -3.25 -5.34
N VAL A 102 -10.57 -3.49 -5.85
CA VAL A 102 -11.69 -2.55 -5.79
C VAL A 102 -12.80 -3.22 -5.00
N ALA A 103 -13.21 -2.60 -3.90
CA ALA A 103 -14.28 -3.11 -3.06
C ALA A 103 -14.84 -1.99 -2.18
N SER A 104 -16.05 -2.19 -1.68
CA SER A 104 -16.61 -1.38 -0.62
C SER A 104 -15.93 -1.70 0.71
N MET A 105 -15.96 -0.74 1.64
CA MET A 105 -15.38 -0.93 2.97
C MET A 105 -16.04 -2.09 3.72
N GLY A 106 -17.35 -2.32 3.54
CA GLY A 106 -18.06 -3.45 4.12
C GLY A 106 -17.54 -4.80 3.61
N GLU A 107 -17.35 -4.93 2.29
CA GLU A 107 -16.77 -6.14 1.69
C GLU A 107 -15.34 -6.39 2.18
N LEU A 108 -14.52 -5.35 2.30
CA LEU A 108 -13.16 -5.48 2.83
C LEU A 108 -13.15 -5.95 4.28
N LYS A 109 -14.07 -5.47 5.12
CA LYS A 109 -14.19 -5.93 6.51
C LYS A 109 -14.61 -7.40 6.57
N GLU A 110 -15.63 -7.79 5.81
CA GLU A 110 -16.13 -9.17 5.75
C GLU A 110 -15.04 -10.16 5.31
N GLU A 111 -14.31 -9.84 4.24
CA GLU A 111 -13.24 -10.69 3.71
C GLU A 111 -12.08 -10.89 4.70
N ASN A 112 -11.82 -9.89 5.56
CA ASN A 112 -10.68 -9.88 6.48
C ASN A 112 -11.08 -10.11 7.95
N ASN A 113 -12.35 -10.41 8.24
CA ASN A 113 -12.92 -10.63 9.57
C ASN A 113 -12.73 -9.44 10.55
N TYR A 114 -12.95 -8.21 10.08
CA TYR A 114 -13.00 -7.00 10.92
C TYR A 114 -14.40 -6.70 11.44
#